data_AF-A0A972S2Y2-F1
#
_entry.id   AF-A0A972S2Y2-F1
#
_cell.length_a   1.000
_cell.length_b   1.000
_cell.length_c   1.000
_cell.angle_alpha   90.00
_cell.angle_beta   90.00
_cell.angle_gamma   90.00
#
_symmetry.space_group_name_H-M   'P 1'
#
loop_
_entity.id
_entity.type
_entity.pdbx_description
1 polymer ?
#
loop_
_entity_poly.entity_id
_entity_poly.type
_entity_poly.pdbx_seq_one_letter_code
_entity_poly.pdbx_strand_id
1 'polypeptide(L)'
;DLVGLDQKELSYVGFEAGSIKLLPSQKEKLDKLALFLKKRSKIVLALIPTYDIDRDRYALAQKQLIQKLLNQSEENNQQRSTNALALDLIKALYLQYYSEVSLKKIDISLKKKYKENENVYNIELRKKLFALLVEKEKVTKRSLESLALQRAQMIQRYLIQKEISQQQIKIEKKILPLNKDGEFVKLKLSLENN
;
A
#
# COMPACT_ATOMS: atom_id res chain seq x y z
N ASP A 1 -32.62 14.22 -2.87
CA ASP A 1 -32.31 13.00 -2.11
C ASP A 1 -31.08 12.29 -2.64
N LEU A 2 -30.40 11.51 -1.78
CA LEU A 2 -29.34 10.55 -2.14
C LEU A 2 -29.96 9.35 -2.89
N VAL A 3 -30.74 9.62 -3.95
CA VAL A 3 -31.47 8.58 -4.68
C VAL A 3 -30.44 7.69 -5.38
N GLY A 4 -30.30 6.45 -4.88
CA GLY A 4 -29.50 5.39 -5.49
C GLY A 4 -28.09 5.16 -4.93
N LEU A 5 -27.73 5.79 -3.80
CA LEU A 5 -26.42 5.56 -3.14
C LEU A 5 -26.64 5.03 -1.73
N ASP A 6 -26.21 3.79 -1.48
CA ASP A 6 -26.17 3.25 -0.14
C ASP A 6 -25.28 4.14 0.73
N GLN A 7 -25.84 4.76 1.78
CA GLN A 7 -25.09 5.67 2.66
C GLN A 7 -23.85 5.00 3.26
N LYS A 8 -23.90 3.68 3.47
CA LYS A 8 -22.76 2.87 3.88
C LYS A 8 -21.66 2.83 2.83
N GLU A 9 -22.01 2.75 1.54
CA GLU A 9 -21.02 2.77 0.48
C GLU A 9 -20.28 4.11 0.49
N LEU A 10 -20.93 5.26 0.58
CA LEU A 10 -20.26 6.56 0.59
C LEU A 10 -19.44 6.89 1.86
N SER A 11 -19.44 6.02 2.87
CA SER A 11 -18.80 6.29 4.18
C SER A 11 -17.27 6.14 4.20
N TYR A 12 -16.65 5.67 3.10
CA TYR A 12 -15.20 5.50 3.02
C TYR A 12 -14.67 5.57 1.59
N VAL A 13 -13.35 5.59 1.37
CA VAL A 13 -12.68 5.28 0.09
C VAL A 13 -11.68 4.17 0.33
N GLY A 14 -11.75 3.11 -0.47
CA GLY A 14 -10.86 1.96 -0.35
C GLY A 14 -9.53 2.18 -1.07
N PHE A 15 -8.43 1.78 -0.45
CA PHE A 15 -7.11 1.75 -1.07
C PHE A 15 -6.49 0.36 -0.96
N GLU A 16 -5.69 -0.03 -1.95
CA GLU A 16 -4.77 -1.15 -1.77
C GLU A 16 -3.72 -0.80 -0.70
N ALA A 17 -3.26 -1.82 0.01
CA ALA A 17 -2.23 -1.65 1.03
C ALA A 17 -0.94 -1.06 0.44
N GLY A 18 -0.33 -0.10 1.13
CA GLY A 18 0.87 0.62 0.67
C GLY A 18 0.65 1.57 -0.52
N SER A 19 -0.58 1.69 -1.01
CA SER A 19 -0.90 2.45 -2.23
C SER A 19 -1.74 3.70 -1.95
N ILE A 20 -1.52 4.73 -2.76
CA ILE A 20 -2.33 5.95 -2.83
C ILE A 20 -3.21 5.98 -4.08
N LYS A 21 -3.16 4.93 -4.91
CA LYS A 21 -3.86 4.88 -6.20
C LYS A 21 -5.38 4.75 -5.97
N LEU A 22 -6.14 5.65 -6.58
CA LEU A 22 -7.59 5.52 -6.67
C LEU A 22 -7.94 4.53 -7.79
N LEU A 23 -8.52 3.38 -7.40
CA LEU A 23 -9.06 2.41 -8.35
C LEU A 23 -10.27 2.97 -9.09
N PRO A 24 -10.61 2.44 -10.29
CA PRO A 24 -11.75 2.94 -11.09
C PRO A 24 -13.07 2.98 -10.29
N SER A 25 -13.38 1.94 -9.51
CA SER A 25 -14.58 1.90 -8.67
C SER A 25 -14.59 2.99 -7.59
N GLN A 26 -13.43 3.35 -7.05
CA GLN A 26 -13.31 4.42 -6.06
C GLN A 26 -13.43 5.80 -6.70
N LYS A 27 -12.98 5.96 -7.94
CA LYS A 27 -13.18 7.19 -8.72
C LYS A 27 -14.66 7.42 -9.03
N GLU A 28 -15.38 6.41 -9.50
CA GLU A 28 -16.83 6.51 -9.77
C GLU A 28 -17.61 6.92 -8.51
N LYS A 29 -17.23 6.36 -7.38
CA LYS A 29 -17.80 6.72 -6.08
C LYS A 29 -17.51 8.18 -5.68
N LEU A 30 -16.29 8.66 -5.89
CA LEU A 30 -15.92 10.06 -5.67
C LEU A 30 -16.64 11.00 -6.66
N ASP A 31 -16.91 10.57 -7.89
CA ASP A 31 -17.70 11.33 -8.86
C ASP A 31 -19.14 11.53 -8.39
N LYS A 32 -19.76 10.47 -7.88
CA LYS A 32 -21.11 10.55 -7.28
C LYS A 32 -21.12 11.49 -6.06
N LEU A 33 -20.09 11.42 -5.22
CA LEU A 33 -19.92 12.33 -4.07
C LEU A 33 -19.73 13.78 -4.52
N ALA A 34 -18.96 14.04 -5.57
CA ALA A 34 -18.78 15.37 -6.13
C ALA A 34 -20.11 15.96 -6.63
N LEU A 35 -20.92 15.19 -7.37
CA LEU A 35 -22.25 15.63 -7.80
C LEU A 35 -23.16 16.02 -6.62
N PHE A 36 -23.06 15.31 -5.50
CA PHE A 36 -23.78 15.64 -4.27
C PHE A 36 -23.26 16.95 -3.64
N LEU A 37 -21.95 17.10 -3.48
CA LEU A 37 -21.33 18.30 -2.87
C LEU A 37 -21.59 19.57 -3.69
N LYS A 38 -21.63 19.49 -5.03
CA LYS A 38 -21.99 20.63 -5.90
C LYS A 38 -23.41 21.15 -5.62
N LYS A 39 -24.35 20.25 -5.33
CA LYS A 39 -25.76 20.60 -5.02
C LYS A 39 -25.97 21.10 -3.58
N ARG A 40 -24.93 21.02 -2.74
CA ARG A 40 -24.97 21.24 -1.30
C ARG A 40 -23.73 22.00 -0.84
N SER A 41 -23.60 23.25 -1.29
CA SER A 41 -22.44 24.11 -1.00
C SER A 41 -22.14 24.33 0.50
N LYS A 42 -23.14 24.15 1.37
CA LYS A 42 -22.99 24.22 2.84
C LYS A 42 -22.46 22.94 3.49
N ILE A 43 -22.31 21.85 2.74
CA ILE A 43 -21.79 20.59 3.27
C ILE A 43 -20.27 20.56 3.09
N VAL A 44 -19.58 20.18 4.16
CA VAL A 44 -18.15 19.89 4.19
C VAL A 44 -17.95 18.39 4.23
N LEU A 45 -17.06 17.88 3.38
CA LEU A 45 -16.56 16.52 3.43
C LEU A 45 -15.31 16.47 4.31
N ALA A 46 -15.42 15.82 5.46
CA ALA A 46 -14.29 15.48 6.31
C ALA A 46 -13.66 14.15 5.85
N LEU A 47 -12.37 14.21 5.52
CA LEU A 47 -11.50 13.09 5.19
C LEU A 47 -10.73 12.72 6.46
N ILE A 48 -11.02 11.56 7.03
CA ILE A 48 -10.33 11.06 8.23
C ILE A 48 -9.23 10.11 7.76
N PRO A 49 -7.95 10.51 7.81
CA PRO A 49 -6.87 9.66 7.32
C PRO A 49 -6.75 8.38 8.15
N THR A 50 -6.60 7.25 7.47
CA THR A 50 -6.42 5.94 8.11
C THR A 50 -5.30 5.14 7.46
N TYR A 51 -4.70 4.25 8.24
CA TYR A 51 -3.76 3.24 7.76
C TYR A 51 -4.03 1.91 8.44
N ASP A 52 -3.74 0.81 7.75
CA ASP A 52 -3.79 -0.54 8.31
C ASP A 52 -2.41 -0.92 8.86
N ILE A 53 -2.33 -1.26 10.14
CA ILE A 53 -1.03 -1.47 10.81
C ILE A 53 -0.21 -2.55 10.09
N ASP A 54 -0.81 -3.69 9.78
CA ASP A 54 -0.09 -4.85 9.28
C ASP A 54 0.08 -4.81 7.76
N ARG A 55 -1.02 -4.54 7.03
CA ARG A 55 -1.02 -4.60 5.57
C ARG A 55 -0.23 -3.45 4.97
N ASP A 56 -0.39 -2.22 5.47
CA ASP A 56 0.39 -1.09 4.97
C ASP A 56 1.86 -1.22 5.37
N ARG A 57 2.17 -1.73 6.59
CA ARG A 57 3.55 -2.00 6.98
C ARG A 57 4.19 -3.01 6.04
N TYR A 58 3.55 -4.15 5.81
CA TYR A 58 4.06 -5.18 4.92
C TYR A 58 4.23 -4.68 3.47
N ALA A 59 3.26 -3.93 2.94
CA ALA A 59 3.34 -3.36 1.60
C ALA A 59 4.46 -2.31 1.45
N LEU A 60 4.62 -1.41 2.43
CA LEU A 60 5.70 -0.42 2.43
C LEU A 60 7.07 -1.08 2.58
N ALA A 61 7.19 -2.10 3.45
CA ALA A 61 8.41 -2.88 3.62
C ALA A 61 8.83 -3.56 2.30
N GLN A 62 7.89 -4.21 1.61
CA GLN A 62 8.16 -4.78 0.28
C GLN A 62 8.63 -3.73 -0.72
N LYS A 63 7.97 -2.57 -0.78
CA LYS A 63 8.35 -1.48 -1.69
C LYS A 63 9.77 -0.96 -1.39
N GLN A 64 10.11 -0.79 -0.11
CA GLN A 64 11.44 -0.37 0.33
C GLN A 64 12.51 -1.40 -0.05
N LEU A 65 12.23 -2.68 0.20
CA LEU A 65 13.15 -3.77 -0.14
C LEU A 65 13.39 -3.86 -1.65
N ILE A 66 12.34 -3.78 -2.46
CA ILE A 66 12.45 -3.76 -3.93
C ILE A 66 13.30 -2.57 -4.37
N GLN A 67 13.09 -1.38 -3.82
CA GLN A 67 13.89 -0.21 -4.17
C GLN A 67 15.37 -0.41 -3.82
N LYS A 68 15.69 -0.99 -2.65
CA LYS A 68 17.08 -1.32 -2.29
C LYS A 68 17.71 -2.29 -3.28
N LEU A 69 16.99 -3.35 -3.67
CA LEU A 69 17.47 -4.33 -4.64
C LEU A 69 17.68 -3.73 -6.04
N LEU A 70 16.82 -2.80 -6.46
CA LEU A 70 16.98 -2.07 -7.73
C LEU A 70 18.23 -1.18 -7.69
N ASN A 71 18.39 -0.38 -6.62
CA ASN A 71 19.57 0.49 -6.48
C ASN A 71 20.87 -0.33 -6.49
N GLN A 72 20.91 -1.46 -5.79
CA GLN A 72 22.06 -2.37 -5.82
C GLN A 72 22.30 -2.99 -7.21
N SER A 73 21.27 -3.18 -8.02
CA SER A 73 21.44 -3.69 -9.39
C SER A 73 22.02 -2.63 -10.33
N GLU A 74 21.61 -1.38 -10.18
CA GLU A 74 22.11 -0.23 -10.94
C GLU A 74 23.59 0.06 -10.61
N GLU A 75 23.95 0.04 -9.32
CA GLU A 75 25.36 0.17 -8.87
C GLU A 75 26.28 -0.92 -9.46
N ASN A 76 25.73 -2.09 -9.77
CA ASN A 76 26.46 -3.20 -10.38
C ASN A 76 26.39 -3.22 -11.92
N ASN A 77 25.95 -2.14 -12.58
CA ASN A 77 25.76 -2.04 -14.03
C ASN A 77 24.84 -3.12 -14.64
N GLN A 78 23.93 -3.67 -13.84
CA GLN A 78 22.96 -4.68 -14.27
C GLN A 78 21.56 -4.05 -14.31
N GLN A 79 21.21 -3.40 -15.42
CA GLN A 79 19.84 -2.90 -15.63
C GLN A 79 18.85 -4.07 -15.62
N ARG A 80 18.09 -4.23 -14.54
CA ARG A 80 17.11 -5.30 -14.37
C ARG A 80 15.73 -4.73 -14.05
N SER A 81 14.71 -5.33 -14.67
CA SER A 81 13.30 -5.07 -14.37
C SER A 81 12.92 -5.60 -12.97
N THR A 82 11.91 -4.99 -12.35
CA THR A 82 11.30 -5.41 -11.07
C THR A 82 10.86 -6.88 -11.06
N ASN A 83 10.49 -7.43 -12.23
CA ASN A 83 10.05 -8.82 -12.37
C ASN A 83 11.22 -9.82 -12.45
N ALA A 84 12.45 -9.33 -12.57
CA ALA A 84 13.67 -10.13 -12.77
C ALA A 84 14.72 -9.86 -11.69
N LEU A 85 14.31 -9.54 -10.45
CA LEU A 85 15.25 -9.45 -9.33
C LEU A 85 15.98 -10.80 -9.18
N ALA A 86 17.27 -10.83 -9.50
CA ALA A 86 18.01 -12.08 -9.52
C ALA A 86 18.09 -12.67 -8.11
N LEU A 87 17.97 -13.99 -8.04
CA LEU A 87 18.06 -14.75 -6.80
C LEU A 87 19.38 -14.46 -6.08
N ASP A 88 20.47 -14.22 -6.80
CA ASP A 88 21.78 -13.93 -6.23
C ASP A 88 21.83 -12.58 -5.51
N LEU A 89 21.14 -11.55 -6.03
CA LEU A 89 21.01 -10.26 -5.32
C LEU A 89 20.23 -10.43 -4.02
N ILE A 90 19.15 -11.21 -4.04
CA ILE A 90 18.34 -11.49 -2.85
C ILE A 90 19.15 -12.30 -1.83
N LYS A 91 19.95 -13.28 -2.26
CA LYS A 91 20.88 -14.02 -1.39
C LYS A 91 21.95 -13.11 -0.80
N ALA A 92 22.58 -12.25 -1.61
CA ALA A 92 23.59 -11.31 -1.15
C ALA A 92 23.03 -10.37 -0.09
N LEU A 93 21.85 -9.79 -0.32
CA LEU A 93 21.17 -8.94 0.65
C LEU A 93 20.76 -9.72 1.91
N TYR A 94 20.28 -10.96 1.76
CA TYR A 94 19.98 -11.83 2.90
C TYR A 94 21.19 -12.04 3.81
N LEU A 95 22.38 -12.25 3.24
CA LEU A 95 23.61 -12.45 4.00
C LEU A 95 24.12 -11.19 4.73
N GLN A 96 23.57 -10.01 4.44
CA GLN A 96 23.87 -8.80 5.22
C GLN A 96 23.18 -8.82 6.59
N TYR A 97 22.08 -9.56 6.75
CA TYR A 97 21.27 -9.60 7.97
C TYR A 97 21.24 -10.97 8.66
N TYR A 98 21.63 -12.02 7.93
CA TYR A 98 21.54 -13.41 8.36
C TYR A 98 22.82 -14.17 8.00
N SER A 99 23.01 -15.34 8.59
CA SER A 99 24.22 -16.14 8.38
C SER A 99 24.14 -17.03 7.14
N GLU A 100 25.30 -17.40 6.60
CA GLU A 100 25.38 -18.45 5.57
C GLU A 100 24.81 -19.79 6.04
N VAL A 101 24.94 -20.10 7.34
CA VAL A 101 24.40 -21.33 7.93
C VAL A 101 22.87 -21.35 7.83
N SER A 102 22.20 -20.23 8.10
CA SER A 102 20.74 -20.17 7.95
C SER A 102 20.30 -20.25 6.48
N LEU A 103 21.06 -19.65 5.56
CA LEU A 103 20.81 -19.78 4.12
C LEU A 103 20.95 -21.23 3.66
N LYS A 104 22.02 -21.93 4.04
CA LYS A 104 22.25 -23.35 3.72
C LYS A 104 21.13 -24.25 4.24
N LYS A 105 20.62 -24.00 5.45
CA LYS A 105 19.48 -24.75 6.00
C LYS A 105 18.21 -24.59 5.16
N ILE A 106 17.90 -23.37 4.71
CA ILE A 106 16.75 -23.09 3.83
C ILE A 106 16.94 -23.79 2.48
N ASP A 107 18.13 -23.65 1.87
CA ASP A 107 18.51 -24.27 0.60
C ASP A 107 18.32 -25.80 0.63
N ILE A 108 18.91 -26.48 1.63
CA ILE A 108 18.79 -27.95 1.81
C ILE A 108 17.32 -28.36 2.00
N SER A 109 16.57 -27.64 2.84
CA SER A 109 15.17 -27.96 3.10
C SER A 109 14.31 -27.85 1.85
N LEU A 110 14.52 -26.82 1.02
CA LEU A 110 13.76 -26.61 -0.21
C LEU A 110 14.19 -27.59 -1.31
N LYS A 111 15.49 -27.87 -1.46
CA LYS A 111 15.98 -28.91 -2.39
C LYS A 111 15.39 -30.28 -2.07
N LYS A 112 15.34 -30.67 -0.78
CA LYS A 112 14.69 -31.93 -0.36
C LYS A 112 13.19 -31.96 -0.67
N LYS A 113 12.51 -30.82 -0.64
CA LYS A 113 11.06 -30.73 -0.90
C LYS A 113 10.73 -30.76 -2.39
N TYR A 114 11.53 -30.07 -3.21
CA TYR A 114 11.25 -29.89 -4.63
C TYR A 114 12.08 -30.78 -5.55
N LYS A 115 13.01 -31.57 -4.98
CA LYS A 115 13.86 -32.69 -5.45
C LYS A 115 14.46 -32.63 -6.85
N GLU A 116 13.76 -32.15 -7.88
CA GLU A 116 14.24 -32.03 -9.27
C GLU A 116 13.57 -30.87 -10.03
N ASN A 117 12.55 -30.20 -9.48
CA ASN A 117 11.93 -29.05 -10.12
C ASN A 117 12.69 -27.76 -9.78
N GLU A 118 13.78 -27.51 -10.51
CA GLU A 118 14.64 -26.34 -10.31
C GLU A 118 13.88 -25.02 -10.42
N ASN A 119 12.90 -24.93 -11.32
CA ASN A 119 12.07 -23.73 -11.48
C ASN A 119 11.23 -23.45 -10.22
N VAL A 120 10.50 -24.44 -9.71
CA VAL A 120 9.71 -24.30 -8.48
C VAL A 120 10.61 -24.06 -7.28
N TYR A 121 11.75 -24.73 -7.21
CA TYR A 121 12.77 -24.49 -6.18
C TYR A 121 13.22 -23.03 -6.14
N ASN A 122 13.60 -22.47 -7.29
CA ASN A 122 14.10 -21.09 -7.39
C ASN A 122 13.01 -20.07 -7.04
N ILE A 123 11.75 -20.31 -7.42
CA ILE A 123 10.60 -19.48 -7.06
C ILE A 123 10.39 -19.48 -5.54
N GLU A 124 10.37 -20.67 -4.92
CA GLU A 124 10.09 -20.80 -3.49
C GLU A 124 11.24 -20.30 -2.61
N LEU A 125 12.50 -20.51 -3.04
CA LEU A 125 13.65 -19.93 -2.36
C LEU A 125 13.60 -18.40 -2.44
N ARG A 126 13.34 -17.84 -3.61
CA ARG A 126 13.18 -16.39 -3.78
C ARG A 126 12.10 -15.84 -2.86
N LYS A 127 10.91 -16.44 -2.88
CA LYS A 127 9.77 -16.05 -2.04
C LYS A 127 10.12 -16.12 -0.55
N LYS A 128 10.79 -17.19 -0.10
CA LYS A 128 11.17 -17.38 1.30
C LYS A 128 12.18 -16.34 1.77
N LEU A 129 13.24 -16.11 1.01
CA LEU A 129 14.27 -15.12 1.35
C LEU A 129 13.70 -13.71 1.34
N PHE A 130 12.89 -13.39 0.32
CA PHE A 130 12.24 -12.09 0.21
C PHE A 130 11.32 -11.83 1.41
N ALA A 131 10.48 -12.79 1.81
CA ALA A 131 9.62 -12.64 2.98
C ALA A 131 10.42 -12.39 4.28
N LEU A 132 11.54 -13.10 4.47
CA LEU A 132 12.42 -12.87 5.63
C LEU A 132 13.05 -11.48 5.64
N LEU A 133 13.46 -10.99 4.46
CA LEU A 133 14.01 -9.64 4.31
C LEU A 133 12.94 -8.56 4.56
N VAL A 134 11.71 -8.76 4.08
CA VAL A 134 10.58 -7.84 4.36
C VAL A 134 10.34 -7.71 5.86
N GLU A 135 10.48 -8.79 6.63
CA GLU A 135 10.35 -8.72 8.09
C GLU A 135 11.44 -7.88 8.77
N LYS A 136 12.60 -7.71 8.13
CA LYS A 136 13.69 -6.87 8.64
C LYS A 136 13.53 -5.40 8.28
N GLU A 137 12.70 -5.08 7.30
CA GLU A 137 12.47 -3.70 6.90
C GLU A 137 11.76 -2.92 8.01
N LYS A 138 12.38 -1.80 8.40
CA LYS A 138 11.87 -0.92 9.45
C LYS A 138 10.88 0.08 8.85
N VAL A 139 9.59 -0.25 8.96
CA VAL A 139 8.51 0.71 8.67
C VAL A 139 8.09 1.38 9.97
N THR A 140 8.22 2.71 10.01
CA THR A 140 7.86 3.49 11.20
C THR A 140 6.39 3.86 11.20
N LYS A 141 5.83 4.14 12.39
CA LYS A 141 4.49 4.73 12.53
C LYS A 141 4.33 5.99 11.67
N ARG A 142 5.35 6.84 11.63
CA ARG A 142 5.37 8.07 10.80
C ARG A 142 5.23 7.77 9.31
N SER A 143 5.81 6.67 8.83
CA SER A 143 5.67 6.23 7.43
C SER A 143 4.22 5.83 7.11
N LEU A 144 3.54 5.15 8.04
CA LEU A 144 2.14 4.75 7.91
C LEU A 144 1.20 5.97 7.98
N GLU A 145 1.44 6.88 8.91
CA GLU A 145 0.71 8.15 9.04
C GLU A 145 0.89 9.01 7.79
N SER A 146 2.10 9.06 7.22
CA SER A 146 2.36 9.75 5.94
C SER A 146 1.57 9.13 4.79
N LEU A 147 1.51 7.80 4.69
CA LEU A 147 0.70 7.11 3.67
C LEU A 147 -0.80 7.45 3.81
N ALA A 148 -1.32 7.42 5.03
CA ALA A 148 -2.71 7.80 5.31
C ALA A 148 -3.01 9.24 4.86
N LEU A 149 -2.12 10.18 5.17
CA LEU A 149 -2.26 11.57 4.77
C LEU A 149 -2.20 11.73 3.24
N GLN A 150 -1.28 11.04 2.57
CA GLN A 150 -1.18 11.06 1.11
C GLN A 150 -2.44 10.52 0.42
N ARG A 151 -3.11 9.52 1.01
CA ARG A 151 -4.42 9.04 0.53
C ARG A 151 -5.49 10.11 0.65
N ALA A 152 -5.57 10.81 1.78
CA ALA A 152 -6.52 11.92 1.97
C ALA A 152 -6.26 13.05 0.95
N GLN A 153 -4.98 13.41 0.76
CA GLN A 153 -4.58 14.40 -0.24
C GLN A 153 -4.89 13.96 -1.67
N MET A 154 -4.76 12.66 -1.99
CA MET A 154 -5.15 12.15 -3.29
C MET A 154 -6.65 12.32 -3.55
N ILE A 155 -7.51 12.02 -2.55
CA ILE A 155 -8.96 12.23 -2.64
C ILE A 155 -9.27 13.71 -2.82
N GLN A 156 -8.68 14.57 -1.99
CA GLN A 156 -8.88 16.02 -2.07
C GLN A 156 -8.51 16.54 -3.47
N ARG A 157 -7.33 16.19 -3.99
CA ARG A 157 -6.92 16.57 -5.36
C ARG A 157 -7.91 16.08 -6.41
N TYR A 158 -8.38 14.84 -6.30
CA TYR A 158 -9.36 14.28 -7.23
C TYR A 158 -10.67 15.07 -7.20
N LEU A 159 -11.19 15.42 -6.02
CA LEU A 159 -12.44 16.18 -5.89
C LEU A 159 -12.32 17.63 -6.35
N ILE A 160 -11.17 18.28 -6.13
CA ILE A 160 -10.91 19.63 -6.67
C ILE A 160 -10.90 19.61 -8.20
N GLN A 161 -10.32 18.56 -8.82
CA GLN A 161 -10.40 18.38 -10.28
C GLN A 161 -11.83 18.18 -10.77
N LYS A 162 -12.75 17.76 -9.88
CA LYS A 162 -14.19 17.69 -10.13
C LYS A 162 -14.91 18.98 -9.74
N GLU A 163 -14.17 20.08 -9.58
CA GLU A 163 -14.67 21.43 -9.28
C GLU A 163 -15.36 21.54 -7.91
N ILE A 164 -14.98 20.71 -6.95
CA ILE A 164 -15.38 20.91 -5.56
C ILE A 164 -14.47 21.95 -4.92
N SER A 165 -15.06 22.92 -4.24
CA SER A 165 -14.35 23.98 -3.54
C SER A 165 -13.46 23.39 -2.43
N GLN A 166 -12.23 23.92 -2.30
CA GLN A 166 -11.30 23.54 -1.25
C GLN A 166 -11.91 23.68 0.15
N GLN A 167 -12.75 24.70 0.35
CA GLN A 167 -13.44 24.97 1.61
C GLN A 167 -14.46 23.89 1.98
N GLN A 168 -14.97 23.14 0.99
CA GLN A 168 -15.87 22.00 1.22
C GLN A 168 -15.12 20.70 1.51
N ILE A 169 -13.78 20.69 1.56
CA ILE A 169 -12.99 19.48 1.80
C ILE A 169 -12.02 19.71 2.95
N LYS A 170 -12.24 19.02 4.06
CA LYS A 170 -11.42 19.10 5.26
C LYS A 170 -10.64 17.80 5.44
N ILE A 171 -9.33 17.87 5.64
CA ILE A 171 -8.54 16.71 6.07
C ILE A 171 -8.38 16.81 7.59
N GLU A 172 -8.84 15.78 8.31
CA GLU A 172 -8.73 15.73 9.75
C GLU A 172 -7.27 15.57 10.20
N LYS A 173 -6.90 16.26 11.29
CA LYS A 173 -5.58 16.15 11.89
C LYS A 173 -5.35 14.78 12.54
N LYS A 174 -6.43 14.18 13.05
CA LYS A 174 -6.38 12.88 13.72
C LYS A 174 -6.27 11.77 12.67
N ILE A 175 -5.17 11.05 12.69
CA ILE A 175 -4.94 9.86 11.87
C ILE A 175 -5.29 8.63 12.70
N LEU A 176 -6.13 7.75 12.17
CA LEU A 176 -6.59 6.55 12.89
C LEU A 176 -5.91 5.29 12.37
N PRO A 177 -5.31 4.46 13.24
CA PRO A 177 -4.94 3.11 12.86
C PRO A 177 -6.19 2.25 12.69
N LEU A 178 -6.12 1.29 11.77
CA LEU A 178 -7.11 0.26 11.57
C LEU A 178 -6.45 -1.11 11.71
N ASN A 179 -7.26 -2.06 12.19
CA ASN A 179 -6.98 -3.49 12.03
C ASN A 179 -7.63 -3.97 10.73
N LYS A 180 -7.21 -5.15 10.25
CA LYS A 180 -7.72 -5.73 9.00
C LYS A 180 -9.25 -5.75 8.95
N ASP A 181 -9.81 -4.97 8.03
CA ASP A 181 -11.24 -4.88 7.74
C ASP A 181 -11.47 -4.97 6.23
N GLY A 182 -11.73 -6.19 5.75
CA GLY A 182 -11.93 -6.49 4.34
C GLY A 182 -10.65 -6.43 3.50
N GLU A 183 -10.83 -6.33 2.19
CA GLU A 183 -9.73 -6.36 1.21
C GLU A 183 -8.98 -5.02 1.10
N PHE A 184 -9.67 -3.91 1.28
CA PHE A 184 -9.12 -2.56 1.16
C PHE A 184 -8.75 -1.96 2.52
N VAL A 185 -7.85 -0.97 2.51
CA VAL A 185 -7.65 -0.03 3.61
C VAL A 185 -8.64 1.12 3.42
N LYS A 186 -9.58 1.28 4.35
CA LYS A 186 -10.71 2.20 4.22
C LYS A 186 -10.38 3.56 4.85
N LEU A 187 -10.22 4.59 4.02
CA LEU A 187 -10.17 5.99 4.49
C LEU A 187 -11.60 6.46 4.76
N LYS A 188 -11.91 6.87 5.99
CA LYS A 188 -13.28 7.20 6.39
C LYS A 188 -13.69 8.60 5.89
N LEU A 189 -14.92 8.69 5.38
CA LEU A 189 -15.57 9.91 4.93
C LEU A 189 -16.67 10.31 5.92
N SER A 190 -16.82 11.60 6.19
CA SER A 190 -17.93 12.14 6.96
C SER A 190 -18.44 13.43 6.32
N LEU A 191 -19.76 13.64 6.35
CA LEU A 191 -20.39 14.85 5.86
C LEU A 191 -20.80 15.69 7.07
N GLU A 192 -20.31 16.91 7.13
CA GLU A 192 -20.55 17.88 8.19
C GLU A 192 -21.29 19.09 7.61
N ASN A 193 -22.18 19.70 8.39
CA ASN A 193 -22.71 21.01 8.04
C ASN A 193 -21.65 22.07 8.40
N ASN A 194 -21.36 22.97 7.47
CA ASN A 194 -20.52 24.13 7.69
C ASN A 194 -21.19 25.16 8.62
#